data_AF-A0A5P1E8Y5-F1
#
_entry.id   AF-A0A5P1E8Y5-F1
#
_cell.length_a   1.000
_cell.length_b   1.000
_cell.length_c   1.000
_cell.angle_alpha   90.00
_cell.angle_beta   90.00
_cell.angle_gamma   90.00
#
_symmetry.space_group_name_H-M   'P 1'
#
loop_
_entity.id
_entity.type
_entity.pdbx_description
1 polymer ?
#
loop_
_entity_poly.entity_id
_entity_poly.type
_entity_poly.pdbx_seq_one_letter_code
_entity_poly.pdbx_strand_id
1 'polypeptide(L)'
;MVNLVRRFVLAANAIVALYSLLEMGAAIWEILRGTTPLPEALQLWLDFSHDQVLAYLLLSAEASGTGEARNLRRGDTCAAEDAFCVQAYISVALGFGGFMFLAASALISGYRLLSYFITGSRFHV
;
A
#
# COMPACT_ATOMS: atom_id res chain seq x y z
N MET A 1 18.80 -16.64 4.19
CA MET A 1 18.32 -15.24 4.34
C MET A 1 17.55 -14.78 3.09
N VAL A 2 18.12 -14.88 1.89
CA VAL A 2 17.51 -14.49 0.60
C VAL A 2 16.09 -15.06 0.36
N ASN A 3 15.86 -16.35 0.65
CA ASN A 3 14.54 -16.96 0.48
C ASN A 3 13.45 -16.38 1.40
N LEU A 4 13.82 -15.85 2.56
CA LEU A 4 12.87 -15.22 3.49
C LEU A 4 12.44 -13.86 2.95
N VAL A 5 13.39 -13.08 2.40
CA VAL A 5 13.12 -11.77 1.80
C VAL A 5 12.13 -11.90 0.65
N ARG A 6 12.34 -12.84 -0.27
CA ARG A 6 11.42 -13.02 -1.42
C ARG A 6 10.00 -13.37 -1.00
N ARG A 7 9.86 -14.25 -0.01
CA ARG A 7 8.55 -14.63 0.54
C ARG A 7 7.88 -13.46 1.25
N PHE A 8 8.65 -12.66 1.98
CA PHE A 8 8.15 -11.45 2.63
C PHE A 8 7.67 -10.41 1.61
N VAL A 9 8.47 -10.08 0.59
CA VAL A 9 8.10 -9.12 -0.46
C VAL A 9 6.82 -9.56 -1.18
N LEU A 10 6.74 -10.83 -1.55
CA LEU A 10 5.54 -11.39 -2.20
C LEU A 10 4.31 -11.31 -1.29
N ALA A 11 4.45 -11.72 -0.02
CA ALA A 11 3.34 -11.69 0.93
C ALA A 11 2.86 -10.27 1.21
N ALA A 12 3.78 -9.32 1.43
CA ALA A 12 3.47 -7.93 1.68
C ALA A 12 2.71 -7.29 0.50
N ASN A 13 3.23 -7.44 -0.72
CA ASN A 13 2.56 -6.96 -1.93
C ASN A 13 1.19 -7.60 -2.13
N ALA A 14 1.06 -8.91 -1.90
CA ALA A 14 -0.21 -9.62 -2.02
C ALA A 14 -1.24 -9.15 -0.98
N ILE A 15 -0.83 -8.94 0.27
CA ILE A 15 -1.69 -8.41 1.34
C ILE A 15 -2.20 -7.02 0.96
N VAL A 16 -1.30 -6.13 0.55
CA VAL A 16 -1.65 -4.76 0.17
C VAL A 16 -2.58 -4.75 -1.03
N ALA A 17 -2.28 -5.52 -2.08
CA ALA A 17 -3.12 -5.61 -3.27
C ALA A 17 -4.52 -6.16 -2.95
N LEU A 18 -4.60 -7.24 -2.18
CA LEU A 18 -5.88 -7.82 -1.77
C LEU A 18 -6.69 -6.84 -0.94
N TYR A 19 -6.04 -6.15 0.00
CA TYR A 19 -6.69 -5.16 0.84
C TYR A 19 -7.25 -4.01 0.00
N SER A 20 -6.45 -3.41 -0.88
CA SER A 20 -6.91 -2.30 -1.74
C SER A 20 -8.06 -2.72 -2.66
N LEU A 21 -8.11 -3.97 -3.13
CA LEU A 21 -9.24 -4.48 -3.89
C LEU A 21 -10.52 -4.61 -3.05
N LEU A 22 -10.39 -5.10 -1.81
CA LEU A 22 -11.52 -5.19 -0.89
C LEU A 22 -12.06 -3.81 -0.52
N GLU A 23 -11.16 -2.86 -0.26
CA GLU A 23 -11.50 -1.47 0.05
C GLU A 23 -12.18 -0.78 -1.13
N MET A 24 -11.64 -0.93 -2.35
CA MET A 24 -12.27 -0.43 -3.57
C MET A 24 -13.66 -1.05 -3.77
N GLY A 25 -13.82 -2.35 -3.50
CA GLY A 25 -15.12 -3.02 -3.55
C GLY A 25 -16.10 -2.47 -2.52
N ALA A 26 -15.65 -2.23 -1.29
CA ALA A 26 -16.45 -1.62 -0.24
C ALA A 26 -16.86 -0.18 -0.60
N ALA A 27 -15.94 0.62 -1.15
CA ALA A 27 -16.22 1.97 -1.62
C ALA A 27 -17.27 1.98 -2.75
N ILE A 28 -17.14 1.09 -3.74
CA ILE A 28 -18.14 0.92 -4.81
C ILE A 28 -19.49 0.52 -4.21
N TRP A 29 -19.52 -0.42 -3.27
CA TRP A 29 -20.73 -0.86 -2.62
C TRP A 29 -21.43 0.26 -1.83
N GLU A 30 -20.64 1.08 -1.12
CA GLU A 30 -21.13 2.24 -0.39
C GLU A 30 -21.74 3.29 -1.34
N ILE A 31 -21.06 3.58 -2.46
CA ILE A 31 -21.58 4.48 -3.51
C ILE A 31 -22.91 3.94 -4.08
N LEU A 32 -23.03 2.63 -4.27
CA LEU A 32 -24.23 2.01 -4.83
C LEU A 32 -25.40 1.95 -3.84
N ARG A 33 -25.14 1.70 -2.55
CA ARG A 33 -26.19 1.52 -1.54
C ARG A 33 -26.45 2.75 -0.67
N GLY A 34 -25.61 3.78 -0.74
CA GLY A 34 -25.72 5.01 0.04
C GLY A 34 -25.73 4.80 1.55
N THR A 35 -25.23 3.67 2.04
CA THR A 35 -25.25 3.30 3.46
C THR A 35 -23.84 2.94 3.92
N THR A 36 -23.35 3.67 4.92
CA THR A 36 -22.07 3.38 5.57
C THR A 36 -22.27 2.22 6.55
N PRO A 37 -21.44 1.16 6.49
CA PRO A 37 -21.59 0.02 7.39
C PRO A 37 -21.13 0.33 8.83
N LEU A 38 -20.40 1.43 9.04
CA LEU A 38 -19.74 1.75 10.31
C LEU A 38 -20.02 3.19 10.76
N PRO A 39 -19.96 3.46 12.08
CA PRO A 39 -19.96 4.82 12.61
C PRO A 39 -18.81 5.65 12.04
N GLU A 40 -19.09 6.93 11.78
CA GLU A 40 -18.17 7.84 11.07
C GLU A 40 -16.77 7.95 11.69
N ALA A 41 -16.70 7.94 13.03
CA ALA A 41 -15.45 7.97 13.79
C ALA A 41 -14.63 6.67 13.64
N LEU A 42 -15.31 5.52 13.61
CA LEU A 42 -14.66 4.23 13.45
C LEU A 42 -14.14 4.06 12.02
N GLN A 43 -14.88 4.55 11.02
CA GLN A 43 -14.41 4.61 9.63
C GLN A 43 -13.14 5.47 9.50
N LEU A 44 -13.11 6.68 10.09
CA LEU A 44 -11.91 7.55 10.05
C LEU A 44 -10.68 6.90 10.66
N TRP A 45 -10.85 6.25 11.82
CA TRP A 45 -9.77 5.57 12.51
C TRP A 45 -9.28 4.34 11.74
N LEU A 46 -10.20 3.54 11.21
CA LEU A 46 -9.86 2.39 10.39
C LEU A 46 -9.12 2.84 9.13
N ASP A 47 -9.63 3.85 8.41
CA ASP A 47 -9.00 4.43 7.22
C ASP A 47 -7.56 4.86 7.48
N PHE A 48 -7.37 5.71 8.48
CA PHE A 48 -6.04 6.21 8.82
C PHE A 48 -5.08 5.11 9.28
N SER A 49 -5.54 4.19 10.12
CA SER A 49 -4.69 3.15 10.70
C SER A 49 -4.22 2.15 9.64
N HIS A 50 -5.11 1.71 8.76
CA HIS A 50 -4.76 0.74 7.74
C HIS A 50 -3.88 1.38 6.65
N ASP A 51 -4.19 2.61 6.20
CA ASP A 51 -3.41 3.32 5.19
C ASP A 51 -1.95 3.43 5.62
N GLN A 52 -1.73 3.82 6.89
CA GLN A 52 -0.39 3.89 7.44
C GLN A 52 0.30 2.53 7.52
N VAL A 53 -0.36 1.52 8.07
CA VAL A 53 0.23 0.17 8.23
C VAL A 53 0.61 -0.41 6.87
N LEU A 54 -0.27 -0.28 5.87
CA LEU A 54 -0.04 -0.79 4.52
C LEU A 54 1.03 0.01 3.78
N ALA A 55 1.09 1.34 3.97
CA ALA A 55 2.17 2.16 3.43
C ALA A 55 3.53 1.70 3.99
N TYR A 56 3.66 1.52 5.30
CA TYR A 56 4.90 1.03 5.91
C TYR A 56 5.25 -0.39 5.46
N LEU A 57 4.26 -1.28 5.38
CA LEU A 57 4.45 -2.65 4.93
C LEU A 57 4.96 -2.68 3.48
N LEU A 58 4.31 -1.93 2.57
CA LEU A 58 4.70 -1.87 1.16
C LEU A 58 6.08 -1.22 0.99
N LEU A 59 6.36 -0.12 1.70
CA LEU A 59 7.68 0.52 1.67
C LEU A 59 8.79 -0.44 2.11
N SER A 60 8.57 -1.19 3.20
CA SER A 60 9.55 -2.14 3.72
C SER A 60 9.78 -3.32 2.76
N ALA A 61 8.72 -3.77 2.08
CA ALA A 61 8.80 -4.80 1.05
C ALA A 61 9.61 -4.31 -0.15
N GLU A 62 9.31 -3.12 -0.69
CA GLU A 62 10.00 -2.60 -1.87
C GLU A 62 11.45 -2.20 -1.61
N ALA A 63 11.76 -1.67 -0.42
CA ALA A 63 13.14 -1.45 0.01
C ALA A 63 13.94 -2.76 0.01
N SER A 64 13.34 -3.85 0.49
CA SER A 64 13.96 -5.17 0.49
C SER A 64 14.04 -5.78 -0.92
N GLY A 65 12.99 -5.61 -1.73
CA GLY A 65 12.89 -6.05 -3.12
C GLY A 65 13.90 -5.38 -4.03
N THR A 66 14.22 -4.10 -3.78
CA THR A 66 15.29 -3.36 -4.48
C THR A 66 16.66 -4.02 -4.29
N GLY A 67 16.94 -4.52 -3.07
CA GLY A 67 18.16 -5.27 -2.77
C GLY A 67 18.25 -6.55 -3.60
N GLU A 68 17.15 -7.28 -3.71
CA GLU A 68 17.06 -8.49 -4.52
C GLU A 68 17.17 -8.21 -6.03
N ALA A 69 16.49 -7.18 -6.54
CA ALA A 69 16.60 -6.75 -7.94
C ALA A 69 18.05 -6.36 -8.30
N ARG A 70 18.75 -5.70 -7.38
CA ARG A 70 20.17 -5.36 -7.56
C ARG A 70 21.08 -6.59 -7.55
N ASN A 71 20.78 -7.58 -6.72
CA ASN A 71 21.52 -8.84 -6.68
C ASN A 71 21.31 -9.64 -7.97
N LEU A 72 20.07 -9.70 -8.48
CA LEU A 72 19.75 -10.34 -9.76
C LEU A 72 20.52 -9.70 -10.92
N ARG A 73 20.60 -8.36 -10.93
CA ARG A 73 21.35 -7.59 -11.95
C ARG A 73 22.86 -7.80 -11.89
N ARG A 74 23.43 -8.08 -10.72
CA ARG A 74 24.87 -8.35 -10.55
C ARG A 74 25.25 -9.80 -10.84
N GLY A 75 24.30 -10.73 -10.72
CA GLY A 75 24.52 -12.13 -11.04
C GLY A 75 24.38 -12.43 -12.54
N ASP A 76 24.87 -13.59 -12.96
CA ASP A 76 24.81 -14.06 -14.35
C ASP A 76 23.38 -14.27 -14.88
N THR A 77 22.38 -14.26 -14.00
CA THR A 77 20.95 -14.35 -14.37
C THR A 77 20.49 -13.24 -15.32
N CYS A 78 20.95 -11.99 -15.13
CA CYS A 78 20.60 -10.91 -16.07
C CYS A 78 21.46 -10.90 -17.34
N ALA A 79 22.57 -11.66 -17.39
CA ALA A 79 23.33 -11.88 -18.62
C ALA A 79 22.67 -12.94 -19.50
N ALA A 80 21.95 -13.90 -18.91
CA ALA A 80 21.17 -14.89 -19.63
C ALA A 80 19.81 -14.36 -20.12
N GLU A 81 19.12 -13.52 -19.33
CA GLU A 81 17.72 -13.13 -19.59
C GLU A 81 17.44 -11.66 -19.18
N ASP A 82 17.66 -10.71 -20.10
CA ASP A 82 17.52 -9.26 -19.83
C ASP A 82 16.07 -8.83 -19.51
N ALA A 83 15.09 -9.45 -20.18
CA ALA A 83 13.67 -9.14 -20.00
C ALA A 83 13.18 -9.36 -18.55
N PHE A 84 13.66 -10.42 -17.89
CA PHE A 84 13.34 -10.69 -16.49
C PHE A 84 13.90 -9.62 -15.55
N CYS A 85 15.10 -9.10 -15.85
CA CYS A 85 15.74 -8.05 -15.08
C CYS A 85 14.94 -6.74 -15.14
N VAL A 86 14.51 -6.37 -16.36
CA VAL A 86 13.69 -5.18 -16.61
C VAL A 86 12.34 -5.30 -15.89
N GLN A 87 11.66 -6.46 -16.01
CA GLN A 87 10.39 -6.69 -15.35
C GLN A 87 10.49 -6.61 -13.81
N ALA A 88 11.56 -7.16 -13.23
CA ALA A 88 11.80 -7.06 -11.79
C ALA A 88 11.93 -5.60 -11.34
N TYR A 89 12.70 -4.78 -12.08
CA TYR A 89 12.86 -3.37 -11.75
C TYR A 89 11.55 -2.57 -11.90
N ILE A 90 10.77 -2.86 -12.94
CA ILE A 90 9.44 -2.26 -13.14
C ILE A 90 8.51 -2.63 -11.99
N SER A 91 8.50 -3.89 -11.55
CA SER A 91 7.66 -4.34 -10.44
C SER A 91 7.96 -3.58 -9.14
N VAL A 92 9.25 -3.38 -8.84
CA VAL A 92 9.68 -2.62 -7.66
C VAL A 92 9.29 -1.15 -7.77
N ALA A 93 9.45 -0.55 -8.96
CA ALA A 93 9.04 0.83 -9.21
C ALA A 93 7.52 1.02 -9.03
N LEU A 94 6.71 0.07 -9.51
CA LEU A 94 5.27 0.08 -9.33
C LEU A 94 4.88 -0.07 -7.85
N GLY A 95 5.59 -0.89 -7.08
CA GLY A 95 5.39 -1.01 -5.64
C GLY A 95 5.64 0.31 -4.91
N PHE A 96 6.72 1.04 -5.24
CA PHE A 96 6.94 2.39 -4.72
C PHE A 96 5.84 3.37 -5.15
N GLY A 97 5.32 3.23 -6.38
CA GLY A 97 4.14 3.96 -6.83
C GLY A 97 2.94 3.71 -5.93
N GLY A 98 2.63 2.44 -5.63
CA GLY A 98 1.56 2.06 -4.70
C GLY A 98 1.77 2.64 -3.30
N PHE A 99 3.01 2.65 -2.80
CA PHE A 99 3.35 3.27 -1.52
C PHE A 99 3.02 4.77 -1.52
N MET A 100 3.34 5.50 -2.58
CA MET A 100 3.04 6.94 -2.66
C MET A 100 1.53 7.21 -2.60
N PHE A 101 0.71 6.37 -3.22
CA PHE A 101 -0.75 6.47 -3.12
C PHE A 101 -1.24 6.21 -1.70
N LEU A 102 -0.78 5.13 -1.04
CA LEU A 102 -1.14 4.83 0.34
C LEU A 102 -0.66 5.91 1.32
N ALA A 103 0.54 6.45 1.11
CA ALA A 103 1.08 7.54 1.92
C ALA A 103 0.25 8.83 1.76
N ALA A 104 -0.17 9.16 0.53
CA ALA A 104 -1.07 10.28 0.29
C ALA A 104 -2.45 10.04 0.93
N SER A 105 -2.98 8.82 0.84
CA SER A 105 -4.23 8.43 1.51
C SER A 105 -4.14 8.61 3.02
N ALA A 106 -3.07 8.09 3.64
CA ALA A 106 -2.78 8.23 5.07
C ALA A 106 -2.73 9.70 5.54
N LEU A 107 -2.15 10.60 4.73
CA LEU A 107 -2.10 12.02 5.06
C LEU A 107 -3.50 12.66 5.02
N ILE A 108 -4.30 12.33 4.01
CA ILE A 108 -5.66 12.85 3.85
C ILE A 108 -6.57 12.31 4.96
N SER A 109 -6.54 11.01 5.25
CA SER A 109 -7.31 10.38 6.32
C SER A 109 -6.88 10.88 7.70
N GLY A 110 -5.57 11.08 7.91
CA GLY A 110 -5.02 11.68 9.13
C GLY A 110 -5.49 13.12 9.36
N TYR A 111 -5.52 13.95 8.30
CA TYR A 111 -6.06 15.31 8.38
C TYR A 111 -7.55 15.33 8.77
N ARG A 112 -8.35 14.43 8.18
CA ARG A 112 -9.78 14.28 8.51
C ARG A 112 -9.98 13.80 9.94
N LEU A 113 -9.16 12.86 10.39
CA LEU A 113 -9.21 12.33 11.76
C LEU A 113 -8.87 13.43 12.78
N LEU A 114 -7.80 14.20 12.52
CA LEU A 114 -7.40 15.32 13.37
C LEU A 114 -8.50 16.40 13.44
N SER A 115 -9.11 16.74 12.30
CA SER A 115 -10.22 17.71 12.24
C SER A 115 -11.44 17.23 13.01
N TYR A 116 -11.79 15.94 12.91
CA TYR A 116 -12.86 15.34 13.69
C TYR A 116 -12.62 15.44 15.19
N PHE A 117 -11.38 15.21 15.65
CA PHE A 117 -11.02 15.36 17.06
C PHE A 117 -11.08 16.80 17.58
N ILE A 118 -10.69 17.78 16.75
CA ILE A 118 -10.62 19.19 17.15
C ILE A 118 -12.00 19.86 17.11
N THR A 119 -12.78 19.63 16.05
CA THR A 119 -14.00 20.39 15.76
C THR A 119 -15.29 19.61 16.08
N GLY A 120 -15.20 18.28 16.25
CA GLY A 120 -16.37 17.41 16.38
C GLY A 120 -17.13 17.19 15.05
N SER A 121 -16.63 17.75 13.94
CA SER A 121 -17.16 17.60 12.58
C SER A 121 -16.03 17.26 11.60
N ARG A 122 -16.35 16.54 10.52
CA ARG A 122 -15.37 16.14 9.48
C ARG A 122 -14.85 17.30 8.63
N PHE A 123 -15.53 18.46 8.64
CA PHE A 123 -15.13 19.66 7.89
C PHE A 123 -15.03 20.85 8.84
N HIS A 124 -13.93 21.60 8.72
CA HIS A 124 -13.85 22.95 9.25
C HIS A 124 -14.87 23.79 8.46
N VAL A 125 -16.03 24.06 9.05
CA VAL A 125 -16.97 25.08 8.60
C VAL A 125 -17.06 26.13 9.69
#